data_AF-A0A356KJX9-F1
#
_entry.id   AF-A0A356KJX9-F1
#
_cell.length_a   1.000
_cell.length_b   1.000
_cell.length_c   1.000
_cell.angle_alpha   90.00
_cell.angle_beta   90.00
_cell.angle_gamma   90.00
#
_symmetry.space_group_name_H-M   'P 1'
#
loop_
_entity.id
_entity.type
_entity.pdbx_description
1 polymer ?
#
loop_
_entity_poly.entity_id
_entity_poly.type
_entity_poly.pdbx_seq_one_letter_code
_entity_poly.pdbx_strand_id
1 'polypeptide(L)'
;WRSNIHLGGKAQPGDPTREQLAVAELLGSRLLAEGIMLAGLDLIGTRAVELNVYSTGGLRDANRFAGLDFTQPILDAVERRVAAPTVRTGQ
;
A
#
# COMPACT_ATOMS: atom_id res chain seq x y z
N TRP A 1 -10.26 -15.43 -13.91
CA TRP A 1 -8.98 -15.87 -13.33
C TRP A 1 -8.79 -15.16 -12.01
N ARG A 2 -8.83 -15.87 -10.87
CA ARG A 2 -8.51 -15.30 -9.54
C ARG A 2 -7.08 -15.71 -9.20
N SER A 3 -6.11 -14.84 -9.46
CA SER A 3 -4.69 -15.06 -9.13
C SER A 3 -4.38 -14.81 -7.65
N ASN A 4 -5.35 -15.05 -6.76
CA ASN A 4 -5.19 -14.80 -5.34
C ASN A 4 -4.00 -15.63 -4.84
N ILE A 5 -2.98 -14.99 -4.26
CA ILE A 5 -1.82 -15.69 -3.67
C ILE A 5 -2.30 -16.75 -2.65
N HIS A 6 -3.41 -16.48 -1.97
CA HIS A 6 -4.08 -17.42 -1.06
C HIS A 6 -4.64 -18.68 -1.73
N LEU A 7 -4.90 -18.68 -3.03
CA LEU A 7 -5.45 -19.82 -3.79
C LEU A 7 -4.37 -20.57 -4.60
N GLY A 8 -3.08 -20.34 -4.31
CA GLY A 8 -1.96 -21.05 -4.96
C GLY A 8 -1.20 -20.24 -6.01
N GLY A 9 -1.48 -18.95 -6.15
CA GLY A 9 -0.61 -18.04 -6.90
C GLY A 9 0.77 -17.92 -6.23
N LYS A 10 1.85 -18.08 -6.99
CA LYS A 10 3.21 -17.83 -6.48
C LYS A 10 3.58 -16.38 -6.74
N ALA A 11 3.88 -15.64 -5.67
CA ALA A 11 4.45 -14.31 -5.81
C ALA A 11 5.86 -14.42 -6.38
N GLN A 12 6.17 -13.63 -7.41
CA GLN A 12 7.50 -13.52 -8.00
C GLN A 12 8.00 -12.09 -7.85
N PRO A 13 9.29 -11.89 -7.61
CA PRO A 13 9.87 -10.55 -7.59
C PRO A 13 9.76 -9.92 -8.98
N GLY A 14 9.46 -8.62 -9.01
CA GLY A 14 9.45 -7.81 -10.20
C GLY A 14 9.56 -6.34 -9.83
N ASP A 15 10.21 -5.56 -10.67
CA ASP A 15 10.35 -4.12 -10.45
C ASP A 15 9.14 -3.39 -11.06
N PRO A 16 8.46 -2.52 -10.29
CA PRO A 16 7.36 -1.75 -10.83
C PRO A 16 7.87 -0.76 -11.89
N THR A 17 7.13 -0.63 -12.99
CA THR A 17 7.47 0.36 -14.03
C THR A 17 7.18 1.78 -13.53
N ARG A 18 7.74 2.78 -14.21
CA ARG A 18 7.49 4.20 -13.90
C ARG A 18 6.00 4.54 -13.95
N GLU A 19 5.27 4.00 -14.91
CA GLU A 19 3.83 4.21 -15.08
C GLU A 19 3.04 3.59 -13.93
N GLN A 20 3.45 2.42 -13.45
CA GLN A 20 2.82 1.75 -12.30
C GLN A 20 3.04 2.56 -11.02
N LEU A 21 4.24 3.09 -10.81
CA LEU A 21 4.55 3.98 -9.69
C LEU A 21 3.73 5.28 -9.75
N ALA A 22 3.55 5.87 -10.94
CA ALA A 22 2.73 7.05 -11.10
C ALA A 22 1.25 6.81 -10.74
N VAL A 23 0.71 5.63 -11.06
CA VAL A 23 -0.64 5.23 -10.64
C VAL A 23 -0.71 5.08 -9.11
N ALA A 24 0.29 4.45 -8.50
CA ALA A 24 0.36 4.28 -7.05
C ALA A 24 0.45 5.63 -6.33
N GLU A 25 1.23 6.58 -6.83
CA GLU A 25 1.39 7.93 -6.25
C GLU A 25 0.08 8.74 -6.35
N LEU A 26 -0.58 8.71 -7.51
CA LEU A 26 -1.87 9.37 -7.71
C LEU A 26 -2.94 8.83 -6.75
N LEU A 27 -3.06 7.51 -6.64
CA LEU A 27 -4.03 6.89 -5.73
C LEU A 27 -3.66 7.11 -4.26
N GLY A 28 -2.38 6.97 -3.92
CA GLY A 28 -1.87 7.17 -2.56
C GLY A 28 -2.17 8.56 -2.02
N SER A 29 -2.00 9.60 -2.84
CA SER A 29 -2.30 10.98 -2.43
C SER A 29 -3.78 11.18 -2.08
N ARG A 30 -4.69 10.59 -2.85
CA ARG A 30 -6.14 10.65 -2.59
C ARG A 30 -6.51 9.86 -1.34
N LEU A 31 -5.96 8.66 -1.17
CA LEU A 31 -6.21 7.82 0.00
C LEU A 31 -5.74 8.49 1.29
N LEU A 32 -4.57 9.14 1.26
CA LEU A 32 -4.06 9.88 2.41
C LEU A 32 -4.97 11.05 2.79
N ALA A 33 -5.55 11.75 1.80
CA ALA A 33 -6.52 12.81 2.05
C ALA A 33 -7.81 12.29 2.72
N GLU A 34 -8.22 11.07 2.40
CA GLU A 34 -9.33 10.36 3.05
C GLU A 34 -8.93 9.68 4.38
N GLY A 35 -7.69 9.87 4.85
CA GLY A 35 -7.19 9.31 6.11
C GLY A 35 -6.75 7.85 6.04
N ILE A 36 -6.70 7.25 4.86
CA ILE A 36 -6.22 5.88 4.63
C ILE A 36 -4.69 5.94 4.44
N MET A 37 -3.95 5.51 5.47
CA MET A 37 -2.48 5.55 5.46
C MET A 37 -1.79 4.36 4.79
N LEU A 38 -2.48 3.23 4.69
CA LEU A 38 -1.94 2.00 4.14
C LEU A 38 -2.99 1.27 3.32
N ALA A 39 -2.65 0.92 2.09
CA ALA A 39 -3.49 0.13 1.21
C ALA A 39 -2.63 -0.80 0.34
N GLY A 40 -3.21 -1.94 -0.06
CA GLY A 40 -2.68 -2.79 -1.12
C GLY A 40 -3.30 -2.40 -2.45
N LEU A 41 -2.47 -2.21 -3.47
CA LEU A 41 -2.90 -1.87 -4.82
C LEU A 41 -2.49 -2.98 -5.78
N ASP A 42 -3.48 -3.57 -6.45
CA ASP A 42 -3.25 -4.58 -7.46
C ASP A 42 -3.39 -3.94 -8.85
N LEU A 43 -2.37 -4.18 -9.69
CA LEU A 43 -2.29 -3.63 -11.05
C LEU A 43 -2.18 -4.76 -12.08
N ILE A 44 -2.91 -4.60 -13.20
CA ILE A 44 -2.65 -5.33 -14.44
C ILE A 44 -2.21 -4.30 -15.48
N GLY A 45 -0.93 -4.32 -15.84
CA GLY A 45 -0.31 -3.21 -16.57
C GLY A 45 -0.39 -1.94 -15.72
N THR A 46 -1.06 -0.91 -16.24
CA THR A 46 -1.32 0.38 -15.55
C THR A 46 -2.75 0.51 -15.03
N ARG A 47 -3.56 -0.56 -15.10
CA ARG A 47 -4.95 -0.55 -14.64
C ARG A 47 -5.03 -1.08 -13.20
N ALA A 48 -5.56 -0.26 -12.29
CA ALA A 48 -5.95 -0.70 -10.96
C ALA A 48 -7.13 -1.67 -11.06
N VAL A 49 -6.95 -2.87 -10.51
CA VAL A 49 -7.97 -3.93 -10.52
C VAL A 49 -8.55 -4.19 -9.13
N GLU A 50 -7.77 -3.94 -8.08
CA GLU A 50 -8.21 -4.11 -6.69
C GLU A 50 -7.48 -3.09 -5.79
N LEU A 51 -8.18 -2.62 -4.76
CA LEU A 51 -7.64 -1.75 -3.73
C LEU A 51 -8.08 -2.22 -2.35
N ASN A 52 -7.14 -2.72 -1.55
CA ASN A 52 -7.37 -3.28 -0.23
C ASN A 52 -6.97 -2.29 0.86
N VAL A 53 -7.94 -1.63 1.50
CA VAL A 53 -7.72 -0.55 2.48
C VAL A 53 -7.84 -0.97 3.95
N TYR A 54 -8.28 -2.21 4.22
CA TYR A 54 -8.49 -2.70 5.59
C TYR A 54 -7.44 -3.71 6.04
N SER A 55 -7.27 -4.79 5.29
CA SER A 55 -6.36 -5.89 5.62
C SER A 55 -5.53 -6.23 4.39
N THR A 56 -4.58 -5.36 4.07
CA THR A 56 -3.68 -5.58 2.93
C THR A 56 -2.64 -6.65 3.26
N GLY A 57 -2.46 -7.59 2.32
CA GLY A 57 -1.42 -8.62 2.39
C GLY A 57 -0.11 -8.17 1.75
N GLY A 58 0.79 -9.12 1.51
CA GLY A 58 1.97 -8.90 0.67
C GLY A 58 3.14 -8.14 1.29
N LEU A 59 2.98 -7.43 2.42
CA LEU A 59 4.08 -6.67 3.06
C LEU A 59 5.30 -7.54 3.40
N ARG A 60 5.07 -8.75 3.92
CA ARG A 60 6.15 -9.72 4.20
C ARG A 60 6.89 -10.15 2.93
N ASP A 61 6.15 -10.37 1.85
CA ASP A 61 6.73 -10.78 0.58
C ASP A 61 7.49 -9.61 -0.06
N ALA A 62 6.97 -8.39 0.04
CA ALA A 62 7.63 -7.16 -0.40
C ALA A 62 8.96 -6.94 0.35
N ASN A 63 8.98 -7.06 1.69
CA ASN A 63 10.22 -6.99 2.47
C ASN A 63 11.24 -8.03 1.98
N ARG A 64 10.81 -9.28 1.77
CA ARG A 64 11.67 -10.37 1.30
C ARG A 64 12.21 -10.12 -0.10
N PHE A 65 11.36 -9.68 -1.03
CA PHE A 65 11.74 -9.50 -2.44
C PHE A 65 12.60 -8.26 -2.66
N ALA A 66 12.34 -7.17 -1.96
CA ALA A 66 13.15 -5.96 -2.04
C ALA A 66 14.43 -6.05 -1.20
N GLY A 67 14.48 -6.94 -0.20
CA GLY A 67 15.58 -6.98 0.78
C GLY A 67 15.59 -5.73 1.68
N LEU A 68 14.43 -5.10 1.88
CA LEU A 68 14.24 -3.87 2.64
C LEU A 68 13.23 -4.07 3.77
N ASP A 69 13.33 -3.26 4.82
CA ASP A 69 12.32 -3.20 5.86
C ASP A 69 11.33 -2.06 5.58
N PHE A 70 10.16 -2.40 5.03
CA PHE A 70 9.05 -1.47 4.87
C PHE A 70 8.19 -1.36 6.14
N THR A 71 8.32 -2.29 7.09
CA THR A 71 7.48 -2.33 8.29
C THR A 71 7.80 -1.17 9.23
N GLN A 72 9.09 -0.93 9.53
CA GLN A 72 9.48 0.15 10.43
C GLN A 72 9.02 1.54 9.95
N PRO A 73 9.27 1.96 8.68
CA PRO A 73 8.81 3.26 8.20
C PRO A 73 7.29 3.45 8.24
N ILE A 74 6.52 2.38 8.00
CA ILE A 74 5.06 2.39 8.10
C ILE A 74 4.64 2.64 9.56
N LEU A 75 5.23 1.91 10.51
CA LEU A 75 4.94 2.08 11.94
C LEU A 75 5.29 3.50 12.41
N ASP A 76 6.47 4.01 12.02
CA ASP A 76 6.88 5.37 12.38
C ASP A 76 5.88 6.41 11.83
N ALA A 77 5.34 6.20 10.63
CA ALA A 77 4.33 7.09 10.05
C ALA A 77 3.01 7.05 10.81
N VAL A 78 2.58 5.87 11.24
CA VAL A 78 1.38 5.69 12.07
C VAL A 78 1.57 6.38 13.43
N GLU A 79 2.72 6.15 14.08
CA GLU A 79 3.06 6.75 15.37
C GLU A 79 3.07 8.28 15.28
N ARG A 80 3.70 8.85 14.25
CA ARG A 80 3.67 10.31 14.01
C ARG A 80 2.26 10.85 13.86
N ARG A 81 1.38 10.14 13.15
CA ARG A 81 -0.02 10.58 12.99
C ARG A 81 -0.80 10.51 14.29
N VAL A 82 -0.57 9.49 15.11
CA VAL A 82 -1.24 9.34 16.42
C VAL A 82 -0.71 10.35 17.44
N ALA A 83 0.58 10.68 17.39
CA ALA A 83 1.21 11.68 18.26
C ALA A 83 0.86 13.12 17.86
N ALA A 84 0.47 13.36 16.61
CA ALA A 84 0.02 14.67 16.16
C ALA A 84 -1.27 15.04 16.92
N PRO A 85 -1.34 16.24 17.54
CA PRO A 85 -2.55 16.69 18.19
C PRO A 85 -3.70 16.68 17.20
N THR A 86 -4.78 15.95 17.51
CA THR A 86 -6.01 16.02 16.72
C THR A 86 -6.48 17.47 16.72
N VAL A 87 -6.32 18.16 15.60
CA VAL A 87 -7.01 19.44 15.37
C VAL A 87 -8.49 19.10 15.37
N ARG A 88 -9.15 19.32 16.50
CA ARG A 88 -10.61 19.34 16.56
C ARG A 88 -11.03 20.56 15.75
N THR A 89 -11.33 20.36 14.48
CA THR A 89 -12.11 21.34 13.72
C THR A 89 -13.46 21.40 14.40
N GLY A 90 -13.65 22.46 15.20
CA GLY A 90 -14.86 22.67 15.96
C GLY A 90 -16.04 23.02 15.05
N GLN A 91 -17.20 22.44 15.41
CA GLN A 91 -18.57 22.85 15.12
C GLN A 91 -19.06 22.74 13.68
#